data_AF-A0A359KEW2-F1
#
_entry.id   AF-A0A359KEW2-F1
#
_cell.length_a   1.000
_cell.length_b   1.000
_cell.length_c   1.000
_cell.angle_alpha   90.00
_cell.angle_beta   90.00
_cell.angle_gamma   90.00
#
_symmetry.space_group_name_H-M   'P 1'
#
loop_
_entity.id
_entity.type
_entity.pdbx_description
1 polymer ?
#
loop_
_entity_poly.entity_id
_entity_poly.type
_entity_poly.pdbx_seq_one_letter_code
_entity_poly.pdbx_strand_id
1 'polypeptide(L)'
;MMKDDYYDLGDFRRDVTTTSPQAQLWFDRGLAWAYCFNPEEAVRCFEKALDYDPDCAMAHWGVAFGTGPNYNKAWRLFDAEDMQKAVTIGRAALERAREAVARNGTAFEKALIAALGPRFPEQATRDPEEFDRLNRAYADAMRVFYQQFSDDIDAAALFGDALICLSPRALWDLDTGEPIGPGTLEARAVIEDALPRPGGDRHPVLNHLYIHLMEMSPWPEIAHPAADRLRRLSRD
;
A
#
# COMPACT_ATOMS: atom_id res chain seq x y z
N MET A 1 25.18 19.85 2.35
CA MET A 1 23.98 19.29 1.70
C MET A 1 23.00 20.43 1.53
N MET A 2 22.61 20.76 0.30
CA MET A 2 21.47 21.66 0.09
C MET A 2 20.26 20.95 0.70
N LYS A 3 19.56 21.61 1.62
CA LYS A 3 18.22 21.18 2.02
C LYS A 3 17.39 21.24 0.74
N ASP A 4 16.85 20.11 0.31
CA ASP A 4 15.81 20.11 -0.71
C ASP A 4 14.62 20.85 -0.11
N ASP A 5 13.99 21.78 -0.84
CA ASP A 5 12.84 22.58 -0.36
C ASP A 5 11.54 21.75 -0.31
N TYR A 6 11.65 20.42 -0.30
CA TYR A 6 10.57 19.47 -0.24
C TYR A 6 10.23 19.09 1.22
N TYR A 7 9.05 18.48 1.42
CA TYR A 7 8.58 18.01 2.73
C TYR A 7 9.54 17.02 3.41
N ASP A 8 9.60 17.05 4.74
CA ASP A 8 10.32 16.10 5.59
C ASP A 8 9.47 14.85 5.85
N LEU A 9 9.49 13.94 4.87
CA LEU A 9 8.76 12.67 4.88
C LEU A 9 9.46 11.54 5.67
N GLY A 10 10.54 11.86 6.37
CA GLY A 10 11.35 10.87 7.09
C GLY A 10 12.46 10.21 6.27
N ASP A 11 13.05 9.16 6.86
CA ASP A 11 14.18 8.40 6.29
C ASP A 11 13.80 7.02 5.74
N PHE A 12 12.49 6.75 5.62
CA PHE A 12 12.01 5.49 5.07
C PHE A 12 12.39 5.36 3.59
N ARG A 13 12.88 4.18 3.22
CA ARG A 13 13.36 3.87 1.89
C ARG A 13 13.16 2.40 1.58
N ARG A 14 12.74 2.11 0.34
CA ARG A 14 12.72 0.77 -0.23
C ARG A 14 13.50 0.77 -1.52
N ASP A 15 14.64 0.08 -1.54
CA ASP A 15 15.43 -0.03 -2.77
C ASP A 15 14.61 -0.74 -3.86
N VAL A 16 14.61 -0.14 -5.05
CA VAL A 16 13.99 -0.68 -6.27
C VAL A 16 15.00 -0.80 -7.39
N THR A 17 14.70 -1.63 -8.38
CA THR A 17 15.51 -1.80 -9.59
C THR A 17 15.46 -0.53 -10.42
N THR A 18 16.42 0.36 -10.19
CA THR A 18 16.71 1.54 -11.00
C THR A 18 18.20 1.89 -10.89
N THR A 19 18.74 2.53 -11.93
CA THR A 19 20.10 3.12 -11.87
C THR A 19 20.07 4.62 -11.62
N SER A 20 18.87 5.23 -11.57
CA SER A 20 18.67 6.66 -11.39
C SER A 20 18.46 6.99 -9.90
N PRO A 21 19.40 7.69 -9.25
CA PRO A 21 19.21 8.12 -7.86
C PRO A 21 17.99 9.04 -7.68
N GLN A 22 17.61 9.78 -8.72
CA GLN A 22 16.43 10.63 -8.72
C GLN A 22 15.14 9.81 -8.80
N ALA A 23 15.10 8.76 -9.63
CA ALA A 23 13.95 7.86 -9.68
C ALA A 23 13.74 7.17 -8.32
N GLN A 24 14.82 6.68 -7.70
CA GLN A 24 14.75 6.09 -6.35
C GLN A 24 14.23 7.09 -5.32
N LEU A 25 14.75 8.33 -5.29
CA LEU A 25 14.29 9.38 -4.38
C LEU A 25 12.79 9.65 -4.53
N TRP A 26 12.31 9.82 -5.76
CA TRP A 26 10.89 10.10 -6.02
C TRP A 26 10.00 8.88 -5.77
N PHE A 27 10.51 7.66 -5.98
CA PHE A 27 9.82 6.45 -5.57
C PHE A 27 9.65 6.37 -4.05
N ASP A 28 10.73 6.61 -3.28
CA ASP A 28 10.69 6.62 -1.81
C ASP A 28 9.67 7.65 -1.28
N ARG A 29 9.63 8.85 -1.89
CA ARG A 29 8.63 9.88 -1.59
C ARG A 29 7.21 9.44 -1.90
N GLY A 30 7.00 8.82 -3.07
CA GLY A 30 5.69 8.31 -3.46
C GLY A 30 5.19 7.24 -2.50
N LEU A 31 6.09 6.36 -2.05
CA LEU A 31 5.78 5.32 -1.08
C LEU A 31 5.44 5.91 0.30
N ALA A 32 6.19 6.91 0.76
CA ALA A 32 5.87 7.63 2.00
C ALA A 32 4.49 8.30 1.94
N TRP A 33 4.16 9.01 0.85
CA TRP A 33 2.83 9.61 0.67
C TRP A 33 1.71 8.57 0.61
N ALA A 34 1.94 7.43 -0.06
CA ALA A 34 0.98 6.33 -0.09
C ALA A 34 0.75 5.77 1.32
N TYR A 35 1.82 5.62 2.10
CA TYR A 35 1.78 5.13 3.49
C TYR A 35 1.15 6.10 4.48
N CYS A 36 1.08 7.39 4.15
CA CYS A 36 0.30 8.39 4.88
C CYS A 36 -1.12 8.57 4.32
N PHE A 37 -1.57 7.69 3.40
CA PHE A 37 -2.89 7.71 2.77
C PHE A 37 -3.18 8.99 1.98
N ASN A 38 -2.15 9.57 1.34
CA ASN A 38 -2.29 10.64 0.34
C ASN A 38 -2.01 10.08 -1.07
N PRO A 39 -2.99 9.42 -1.72
CA PRO A 39 -2.80 8.75 -3.01
C PRO A 39 -2.47 9.72 -4.14
N GLU A 40 -3.02 10.93 -4.11
CA GLU A 40 -2.82 11.92 -5.19
C GLU A 40 -1.36 12.37 -5.28
N GLU A 41 -0.76 12.72 -4.13
CA GLU A 41 0.66 13.12 -4.09
C GLU A 41 1.59 11.92 -4.29
N ALA A 42 1.19 10.73 -3.83
CA ALA A 42 1.92 9.50 -4.11
C ALA A 42 2.05 9.24 -5.61
N VAL A 43 0.93 9.30 -6.35
CA VAL A 43 0.92 9.12 -7.81
C VAL A 43 1.80 10.17 -8.50
N ARG A 44 1.72 11.45 -8.11
CA ARG A 44 2.60 12.49 -8.66
C ARG A 44 4.08 12.19 -8.44
N CYS A 45 4.45 11.69 -7.27
CA CYS A 45 5.83 11.30 -6.99
C CYS A 45 6.27 10.09 -7.83
N PHE A 46 5.41 9.09 -8.02
CA PHE A 46 5.73 7.95 -8.89
C PHE A 46 5.85 8.36 -10.36
N GLU A 47 4.96 9.22 -10.87
CA GLU A 47 5.09 9.83 -12.19
C GLU A 47 6.40 10.63 -12.31
N LYS A 48 6.78 11.35 -11.25
CA LYS A 48 8.06 12.07 -11.20
C LYS A 48 9.26 11.12 -11.22
N ALA A 49 9.17 9.95 -10.59
CA ALA A 49 10.20 8.93 -10.70
C ALA A 49 10.34 8.43 -12.15
N LEU A 50 9.21 8.29 -12.86
CA LEU A 50 9.17 7.89 -14.27
C LEU A 50 9.74 8.95 -15.23
N ASP A 51 9.70 10.24 -14.87
CA ASP A 51 10.43 11.29 -15.62
C ASP A 51 11.95 11.01 -15.66
N TYR A 52 12.49 10.41 -14.58
CA TYR A 52 13.92 10.13 -14.44
C TYR A 52 14.32 8.72 -14.85
N ASP A 53 13.40 7.76 -14.76
CA ASP A 53 13.60 6.39 -15.22
C ASP A 53 12.26 5.82 -15.74
N PRO A 54 11.97 5.97 -17.05
CA PRO A 54 10.73 5.48 -17.65
C PRO A 54 10.55 3.96 -17.58
N ASP A 55 11.63 3.21 -17.33
CA ASP A 55 11.63 1.76 -17.22
C ASP A 55 11.66 1.29 -15.74
N CYS A 56 11.48 2.19 -14.77
CA CYS A 56 11.36 1.82 -13.36
C CYS A 56 10.04 1.08 -13.11
N ALA A 57 10.11 -0.25 -13.04
CA ALA A 57 8.94 -1.10 -12.85
C ALA A 57 8.13 -0.76 -11.59
N MET A 58 8.83 -0.43 -10.49
CA MET A 58 8.18 -0.13 -9.23
C MET A 58 7.53 1.26 -9.20
N ALA A 59 8.00 2.22 -9.99
CA ALA A 59 7.30 3.49 -10.15
C ALA A 59 5.99 3.29 -10.94
N HIS A 60 5.98 2.47 -11.99
CA HIS A 60 4.74 2.06 -12.66
C HIS A 60 3.78 1.31 -11.72
N TRP A 61 4.31 0.38 -10.91
CA TRP A 61 3.53 -0.27 -9.84
C TRP A 61 2.95 0.74 -8.86
N GLY A 62 3.73 1.74 -8.46
CA GLY A 62 3.31 2.79 -7.53
C GLY A 62 2.16 3.64 -8.07
N VAL A 63 2.20 4.00 -9.36
CA VAL A 63 1.08 4.68 -10.04
C VAL A 63 -0.19 3.83 -9.97
N ALA A 64 -0.10 2.53 -10.27
CA ALA A 64 -1.23 1.63 -10.15
C ALA A 64 -1.71 1.49 -8.70
N PHE A 65 -0.80 1.27 -7.75
CA PHE A 65 -1.12 1.13 -6.34
C PHE A 65 -1.84 2.36 -5.80
N GLY A 66 -1.33 3.56 -6.10
CA GLY A 66 -1.89 4.82 -5.63
C GLY A 66 -3.22 5.22 -6.28
N THR A 67 -3.49 4.83 -7.53
CA THR A 67 -4.78 5.13 -8.20
C THR A 67 -5.91 4.18 -7.78
N GLY A 68 -5.57 3.01 -7.23
CA GLY A 68 -6.53 2.04 -6.71
C GLY A 68 -7.21 2.48 -5.41
N PRO A 69 -8.14 1.66 -4.88
CA PRO A 69 -8.79 1.93 -3.60
C PRO A 69 -7.80 1.77 -2.46
N ASN A 70 -8.06 2.38 -1.32
CA ASN A 70 -7.33 2.14 -0.07
C ASN A 70 -8.32 2.10 1.11
N TYR A 71 -7.82 1.94 2.34
CA TYR A 71 -8.66 1.88 3.53
C TYR A 71 -9.60 3.11 3.67
N ASN A 72 -9.13 4.31 3.29
CA ASN A 72 -9.88 5.55 3.42
C ASN A 72 -10.83 5.81 2.24
N LYS A 73 -10.46 5.40 1.02
CA LYS A 73 -11.28 5.51 -0.19
C LYS A 73 -11.43 4.12 -0.84
N ALA A 74 -12.40 3.35 -0.36
CA ALA A 74 -12.74 2.03 -0.91
C ALA A 74 -13.44 2.17 -2.28
N TRP A 75 -13.46 1.12 -3.11
CA TRP A 75 -14.09 1.15 -4.44
C TRP A 75 -15.53 1.70 -4.44
N ARG A 76 -16.34 1.34 -3.43
CA ARG A 76 -17.71 1.84 -3.25
C ARG A 76 -17.85 3.36 -3.11
N LEU A 77 -16.75 4.06 -2.82
CA LEU A 77 -16.68 5.52 -2.67
C LEU A 77 -16.19 6.22 -3.95
N PHE A 78 -15.85 5.48 -5.00
CA PHE A 78 -15.52 6.06 -6.30
C PHE A 78 -16.82 6.41 -7.02
N ASP A 79 -16.92 7.64 -7.50
CA ASP A 79 -17.95 7.97 -8.48
C ASP A 79 -17.60 7.36 -9.85
N ALA A 80 -18.47 7.55 -10.84
CA ALA A 80 -18.27 6.95 -12.16
C ALA A 80 -17.01 7.47 -12.87
N GLU A 81 -16.65 8.75 -12.66
CA GLU A 81 -15.50 9.37 -13.29
C GLU A 81 -14.20 8.89 -12.64
N ASP A 82 -14.16 8.90 -11.30
CA ASP A 82 -13.05 8.37 -10.51
C ASP A 82 -12.80 6.90 -10.83
N MET A 83 -13.86 6.08 -10.90
CA MET A 83 -13.75 4.66 -11.23
C MET A 83 -13.17 4.45 -12.62
N GLN A 84 -13.67 5.18 -13.62
CA GLN A 84 -13.16 5.09 -14.98
C GLN A 84 -11.69 5.50 -15.09
N LYS A 85 -11.31 6.60 -14.41
CA LYS A 85 -9.92 7.07 -14.36
C LYS A 85 -9.01 6.04 -13.70
N ALA A 86 -9.37 5.54 -12.54
CA ALA A 86 -8.58 4.57 -11.78
C ALA A 86 -8.36 3.27 -12.56
N VAL A 87 -9.40 2.74 -13.21
CA VAL A 87 -9.28 1.52 -14.03
C VAL A 87 -8.39 1.75 -15.25
N THR A 88 -8.58 2.86 -15.97
CA THR A 88 -7.79 3.18 -17.16
C THR A 88 -6.30 3.38 -16.81
N ILE A 89 -6.01 4.23 -15.82
CA ILE A 89 -4.63 4.55 -15.42
C ILE A 89 -3.97 3.34 -14.77
N GLY A 90 -4.65 2.70 -13.80
CA GLY A 90 -4.10 1.60 -13.03
C GLY A 90 -3.76 0.39 -13.87
N ARG A 91 -4.64 0.01 -14.82
CA ARG A 91 -4.34 -1.09 -15.75
C ARG A 91 -3.20 -0.75 -16.69
N ALA A 92 -3.17 0.45 -17.27
CA ALA A 92 -2.09 0.88 -18.14
C ALA A 92 -0.73 0.86 -17.42
N ALA A 93 -0.68 1.38 -16.19
CA ALA A 93 0.51 1.35 -15.36
C ALA A 93 0.93 -0.07 -14.96
N LEU A 94 -0.02 -0.96 -14.64
CA LEU A 94 0.28 -2.38 -14.38
C LEU A 94 0.89 -3.10 -15.58
N GLU A 95 0.40 -2.86 -16.80
CA GLU A 95 1.01 -3.45 -17.99
C GLU A 95 2.45 -2.94 -18.19
N ARG A 96 2.68 -1.64 -18.01
CA ARG A 96 4.04 -1.07 -18.05
C ARG A 96 4.96 -1.65 -16.97
N ALA A 97 4.44 -1.83 -15.75
CA ALA A 97 5.19 -2.45 -14.67
C ALA A 97 5.60 -3.89 -15.03
N ARG A 98 4.70 -4.67 -15.63
CA ARG A 98 4.97 -6.04 -16.11
C ARG A 98 6.03 -6.08 -17.22
N GLU A 99 5.92 -5.18 -18.20
CA GLU A 99 6.90 -5.05 -19.28
C GLU A 99 8.29 -4.70 -18.75
N ALA A 100 8.37 -3.72 -17.85
CA ALA A 100 9.61 -3.25 -17.26
C ALA A 100 10.27 -4.32 -16.37
N VAL A 101 9.49 -4.91 -15.45
CA VAL A 101 10.02 -5.88 -14.48
C VAL A 101 10.53 -7.17 -15.14
N ALA A 102 10.01 -7.52 -16.33
CA ALA A 102 10.46 -8.68 -17.09
C ALA A 102 11.93 -8.57 -17.53
N ARG A 103 12.46 -7.36 -17.71
CA ARG A 103 13.83 -7.14 -18.23
C ARG A 103 14.89 -7.38 -17.17
N ASN A 104 14.74 -6.79 -15.99
CA ASN A 104 15.76 -6.81 -14.94
C ASN A 104 15.20 -6.81 -13.50
N GLY A 105 13.90 -6.92 -13.29
CA GLY A 105 13.31 -6.84 -11.96
C GLY A 105 13.62 -8.05 -11.07
N THR A 106 13.69 -7.79 -9.77
CA THR A 106 13.91 -8.80 -8.74
C THR A 106 12.72 -9.74 -8.59
N ALA A 107 12.92 -10.86 -7.89
CA ALA A 107 11.82 -11.78 -7.58
C ALA A 107 10.70 -11.10 -6.78
N PHE A 108 11.08 -10.24 -5.83
CA PHE A 108 10.15 -9.46 -5.00
C PHE A 108 9.27 -8.56 -5.87
N GLU A 109 9.88 -7.73 -6.72
CA GLU A 109 9.15 -6.79 -7.59
C GLU A 109 8.20 -7.51 -8.55
N LYS A 110 8.67 -8.62 -9.16
CA LYS A 110 7.84 -9.45 -10.05
C LYS A 110 6.61 -9.98 -9.34
N ALA A 111 6.79 -10.52 -8.14
CA ALA A 111 5.70 -11.09 -7.37
C ALA A 111 4.74 -10.02 -6.85
N LEU A 112 5.24 -8.86 -6.41
CA LEU A 112 4.41 -7.76 -5.94
C LEU A 112 3.57 -7.13 -7.07
N ILE A 113 4.17 -6.95 -8.26
CA ILE A 113 3.44 -6.48 -9.46
C ILE A 113 2.36 -7.48 -9.86
N ALA A 114 2.68 -8.78 -9.84
CA ALA A 114 1.69 -9.81 -10.13
C ALA A 114 0.54 -9.80 -9.11
N ALA A 115 0.85 -9.64 -7.82
CA ALA A 115 -0.12 -9.63 -6.74
C ALA A 115 -1.09 -8.45 -6.82
N LEU A 116 -0.67 -7.28 -7.33
CA LEU A 116 -1.55 -6.12 -7.52
C LEU A 116 -2.56 -6.30 -8.66
N GLY A 117 -2.28 -7.18 -9.63
CA GLY A 117 -3.10 -7.38 -10.84
C GLY A 117 -4.60 -7.56 -10.60
N PRO A 118 -5.03 -8.49 -9.72
CA PRO A 118 -6.45 -8.75 -9.46
C PRO A 118 -7.23 -7.60 -8.79
N ARG A 119 -6.55 -6.55 -8.29
CA ARG A 119 -7.20 -5.42 -7.63
C ARG A 119 -8.03 -4.57 -8.60
N PHE A 120 -7.75 -4.67 -9.92
CA PHE A 120 -8.38 -3.87 -10.96
C PHE A 120 -9.37 -4.69 -11.80
N PRO A 121 -10.62 -4.23 -11.98
CA PRO A 121 -11.56 -4.88 -12.87
C PRO A 121 -11.15 -4.70 -14.33
N GLU A 122 -11.69 -5.54 -15.21
CA GLU A 122 -11.51 -5.43 -16.67
C GLU A 122 -12.05 -4.12 -17.25
N GLN A 123 -13.18 -3.67 -16.72
CA GLN A 123 -13.85 -2.44 -17.11
C GLN A 123 -14.37 -1.73 -15.87
N ALA A 124 -14.60 -0.42 -15.98
CA ALA A 124 -15.21 0.33 -14.90
C ALA A 124 -16.57 -0.27 -14.53
N THR A 125 -16.81 -0.44 -13.22
CA THR A 125 -18.02 -1.07 -12.70
C THR A 125 -18.52 -0.30 -11.48
N ARG A 126 -19.82 -0.43 -11.18
CA ARG A 126 -20.44 0.05 -9.94
C ARG A 126 -21.10 -1.08 -9.15
N ASP A 127 -20.78 -2.32 -9.51
CA ASP A 127 -21.31 -3.52 -8.85
C ASP A 127 -20.58 -3.76 -7.51
N PRO A 128 -21.30 -3.68 -6.37
CA PRO A 128 -20.71 -3.97 -5.06
C PRO A 128 -20.12 -5.38 -4.94
N GLU A 129 -20.74 -6.39 -5.56
CA GLU A 129 -20.24 -7.77 -5.50
C GLU A 129 -18.89 -7.91 -6.20
N GLU A 130 -18.68 -7.13 -7.27
CA GLU A 130 -17.40 -7.08 -7.97
C GLU A 130 -16.33 -6.39 -7.12
N PHE A 131 -16.67 -5.33 -6.38
CA PHE A 131 -15.72 -4.69 -5.45
C PHE A 131 -15.20 -5.67 -4.39
N ASP A 132 -16.09 -6.45 -3.79
CA ASP A 132 -15.73 -7.44 -2.79
C ASP A 132 -14.87 -8.56 -3.39
N ARG A 133 -15.20 -8.99 -4.61
CA ARG A 133 -14.43 -9.98 -5.37
C ARG A 133 -13.00 -9.50 -5.65
N LEU A 134 -12.84 -8.26 -6.12
CA LEU A 134 -11.53 -7.67 -6.44
C LEU A 134 -10.65 -7.52 -5.19
N ASN A 135 -11.22 -7.02 -4.09
CA ASN A 135 -10.49 -6.89 -2.82
C ASN A 135 -10.05 -8.25 -2.28
N ARG A 136 -10.92 -9.26 -2.36
CA ARG A 136 -10.59 -10.64 -1.96
C ARG A 136 -9.50 -11.23 -2.84
N ALA A 137 -9.63 -11.11 -4.16
CA ALA A 137 -8.62 -11.62 -5.09
C ALA A 137 -7.25 -10.95 -4.89
N TYR A 138 -7.23 -9.65 -4.59
CA TYR A 138 -6.01 -8.93 -4.24
C TYR A 138 -5.41 -9.42 -2.92
N ALA A 139 -6.21 -9.53 -1.85
CA ALA A 139 -5.73 -10.03 -0.56
C ALA A 139 -5.21 -11.48 -0.66
N ASP A 140 -5.86 -12.34 -1.44
CA ASP A 140 -5.43 -13.72 -1.67
C ASP A 140 -4.10 -13.78 -2.45
N ALA A 141 -3.93 -12.92 -3.46
CA ALA A 141 -2.66 -12.81 -4.18
C ALA A 141 -1.54 -12.25 -3.29
N MET A 142 -1.84 -11.26 -2.44
CA MET A 142 -0.90 -10.72 -1.46
C MET A 142 -0.53 -11.73 -0.37
N ARG A 143 -1.43 -12.66 -0.02
CA ARG A 143 -1.12 -13.76 0.90
C ARG A 143 -0.08 -14.69 0.31
N VAL A 144 -0.21 -15.05 -0.96
CA VAL A 144 0.79 -15.86 -1.68
C VAL A 144 2.13 -15.13 -1.77
N PHE A 145 2.10 -13.83 -2.05
CA PHE A 145 3.29 -12.99 -2.04
C PHE A 145 3.97 -12.96 -0.67
N TYR A 146 3.22 -12.69 0.41
CA TYR A 146 3.75 -12.66 1.77
C TYR A 146 4.36 -14.01 2.18
N GLN A 147 3.75 -15.13 1.81
CA GLN A 147 4.32 -16.46 2.07
C GLN A 147 5.69 -16.66 1.40
N GLN A 148 5.94 -16.05 0.24
CA GLN A 148 7.24 -16.12 -0.45
C GLN A 148 8.29 -15.21 0.19
N PHE A 149 7.88 -14.11 0.81
CA PHE A 149 8.75 -13.07 1.36
C PHE A 149 8.47 -12.81 2.85
N SER A 150 8.15 -13.86 3.61
CA SER A 150 7.60 -13.69 4.97
C SER A 150 8.56 -13.06 5.98
N ASP A 151 9.87 -13.05 5.70
CA ASP A 151 10.89 -12.36 6.50
C ASP A 151 11.02 -10.86 6.18
N ASP A 152 10.45 -10.40 5.06
CA ASP A 152 10.52 -9.01 4.60
C ASP A 152 9.40 -8.17 5.24
N ILE A 153 9.78 -7.04 5.85
CA ILE A 153 8.86 -6.18 6.61
C ILE A 153 7.95 -5.39 5.68
N ASP A 154 8.41 -4.97 4.50
CA ASP A 154 7.57 -4.35 3.48
C ASP A 154 6.52 -5.35 2.96
N ALA A 155 6.88 -6.64 2.86
CA ALA A 155 5.92 -7.67 2.48
C ALA A 155 4.81 -7.84 3.52
N ALA A 156 5.15 -7.88 4.82
CA ALA A 156 4.18 -7.91 5.90
C ALA A 156 3.27 -6.66 5.89
N ALA A 157 3.88 -5.49 5.68
CA ALA A 157 3.19 -4.21 5.60
C ALA A 157 2.15 -4.15 4.47
N LEU A 158 2.56 -4.48 3.25
CA LEU A 158 1.69 -4.47 2.07
C LEU A 158 0.59 -5.54 2.17
N PHE A 159 0.87 -6.69 2.79
CA PHE A 159 -0.16 -7.70 3.03
C PHE A 159 -1.16 -7.24 4.10
N GLY A 160 -0.69 -6.59 5.17
CA GLY A 160 -1.55 -5.96 6.18
C GLY A 160 -2.51 -4.92 5.56
N ASP A 161 -2.02 -4.06 4.66
CA ASP A 161 -2.85 -3.11 3.90
C ASP A 161 -3.96 -3.82 3.12
N ALA A 162 -3.61 -4.88 2.38
CA ALA A 162 -4.55 -5.65 1.59
C ALA A 162 -5.65 -6.29 2.46
N LEU A 163 -5.31 -6.81 3.64
CA LEU A 163 -6.26 -7.45 4.54
C LEU A 163 -7.24 -6.46 5.17
N ILE A 164 -6.79 -5.29 5.63
CA ILE A 164 -7.69 -4.28 6.21
C ILE A 164 -8.63 -3.68 5.16
N CYS A 165 -8.21 -3.67 3.89
CA CYS A 165 -9.04 -3.23 2.77
C CYS A 165 -10.18 -4.20 2.42
N LEU A 166 -10.25 -5.40 3.01
CA LEU A 166 -11.39 -6.29 2.84
C LEU A 166 -12.67 -5.77 3.52
N SER A 167 -12.54 -4.94 4.55
CA SER A 167 -13.67 -4.40 5.32
C SER A 167 -13.31 -3.03 5.89
N PRO A 168 -13.09 -2.03 5.03
CA PRO A 168 -12.63 -0.70 5.44
C PRO A 168 -13.65 -0.04 6.36
N ARG A 169 -13.18 0.45 7.53
CA ARG A 169 -14.00 1.02 8.63
C ARG A 169 -15.02 0.05 9.24
N ALA A 170 -14.89 -1.24 8.99
CA ALA A 170 -15.73 -2.31 9.53
C ALA A 170 -14.85 -3.49 9.96
N LEU A 171 -13.79 -3.20 10.72
CA LEU A 171 -12.85 -4.22 11.22
C LEU A 171 -13.37 -4.88 12.51
N TRP A 172 -14.02 -4.08 13.36
CA TRP A 172 -14.57 -4.45 14.66
C TRP A 172 -16.02 -4.00 14.75
N ASP A 173 -16.84 -4.80 15.44
CA ASP A 173 -18.17 -4.40 15.86
C ASP A 173 -18.08 -3.45 17.06
N LEU A 174 -18.72 -2.28 16.97
CA LEU A 174 -18.63 -1.26 18.01
C LEU A 174 -19.44 -1.61 19.26
N ASP A 175 -20.47 -2.44 19.13
CA ASP A 175 -21.36 -2.81 20.23
C ASP A 175 -20.81 -4.02 21.00
N THR A 176 -20.29 -5.02 20.28
CA THR A 176 -19.80 -6.27 20.90
C THR A 176 -18.29 -6.28 21.12
N GLY A 177 -17.53 -5.47 20.37
CA GLY A 177 -16.06 -5.51 20.35
C GLY A 177 -15.49 -6.73 19.62
N GLU A 178 -16.33 -7.53 18.94
CA GLU A 178 -15.87 -8.69 18.17
C GLU A 178 -15.31 -8.29 16.79
N PRO A 179 -14.31 -9.00 16.26
CA PRO A 179 -13.83 -8.76 14.90
C PRO A 179 -14.88 -9.20 13.89
N ILE A 180 -15.27 -8.31 12.97
CA ILE A 180 -16.27 -8.59 11.92
C ILE A 180 -15.68 -8.61 10.51
N GLY A 181 -14.51 -7.99 10.34
CA GLY A 181 -13.81 -7.96 9.07
C GLY A 181 -13.16 -9.31 8.77
N PRO A 182 -13.31 -9.87 7.54
CA PRO A 182 -12.76 -11.18 7.21
C PRO A 182 -11.22 -11.21 7.23
N GLY A 183 -10.56 -10.05 7.16
CA GLY A 183 -9.11 -9.91 7.29
C GLY A 183 -8.63 -9.43 8.67
N THR A 184 -9.53 -9.06 9.60
CA THR A 184 -9.15 -8.33 10.83
C THR A 184 -8.14 -9.09 11.68
N LEU A 185 -8.42 -10.36 12.00
CA LEU A 185 -7.56 -11.16 12.87
C LEU A 185 -6.24 -11.54 12.20
N GLU A 186 -6.27 -11.81 10.90
CA GLU A 186 -5.04 -12.12 10.14
C GLU A 186 -4.16 -10.88 10.01
N ALA A 187 -4.73 -9.70 9.71
CA ALA A 187 -4.01 -8.43 9.66
C ALA A 187 -3.34 -8.14 11.00
N ARG A 188 -4.08 -8.36 12.10
CA ARG A 188 -3.56 -8.21 13.46
C ARG A 188 -2.34 -9.10 13.69
N ALA A 189 -2.47 -10.39 13.39
CA ALA A 189 -1.38 -11.34 13.58
C ALA A 189 -0.14 -10.96 12.76
N VAL A 190 -0.31 -10.57 11.49
CA VAL A 190 0.79 -10.15 10.61
C VAL A 190 1.47 -8.88 11.15
N ILE A 191 0.70 -7.87 11.54
CA ILE A 191 1.23 -6.58 12.00
C ILE A 191 1.90 -6.72 13.38
N GLU A 192 1.27 -7.42 14.33
CA GLU A 192 1.83 -7.64 15.67
C GLU A 192 3.11 -8.49 15.64
N ASP A 193 3.22 -9.40 14.67
CA ASP A 193 4.44 -10.18 14.44
C ASP A 193 5.54 -9.38 13.71
N ALA A 194 5.18 -8.45 12.81
CA ALA A 194 6.14 -7.63 12.07
C ALA A 194 6.72 -6.47 12.89
N LEU A 195 5.92 -5.83 13.74
CA LEU A 195 6.34 -4.67 14.56
C LEU A 195 7.60 -4.89 15.43
N PRO A 196 7.79 -6.03 16.12
CA PRO A 196 8.99 -6.25 16.93
C PRO A 196 10.22 -6.68 16.12
N ARG A 197 10.08 -6.97 14.82
CA ARG A 197 11.22 -7.37 13.97
C ARG A 197 12.14 -6.18 13.71
N PRO A 198 13.43 -6.41 13.37
CA PRO A 198 14.38 -5.32 13.12
C PRO A 198 13.89 -4.32 12.06
N GLY A 199 13.58 -3.09 12.47
CA GLY A 199 13.07 -2.02 11.59
C GLY A 199 11.54 -1.92 11.51
N GLY A 200 10.79 -2.89 12.04
CA GLY A 200 9.32 -2.90 11.98
C GLY A 200 8.69 -1.78 12.77
N ASP A 201 9.24 -1.46 13.94
CA ASP A 201 8.81 -0.35 14.78
C ASP A 201 9.10 1.03 14.15
N ARG A 202 10.04 1.09 13.20
CA ARG A 202 10.37 2.27 12.40
C ARG A 202 9.70 2.30 11.02
N HIS A 203 8.91 1.29 10.68
CA HIS A 203 8.22 1.25 9.39
C HIS A 203 6.95 2.10 9.45
N PRO A 204 6.81 3.15 8.61
CA PRO A 204 5.71 4.12 8.74
C PRO A 204 4.34 3.46 8.56
N VAL A 205 4.16 2.66 7.50
CA VAL A 205 2.86 2.04 7.25
C VAL A 205 2.49 0.95 8.25
N LEU A 206 3.41 0.16 8.81
CA LEU A 206 3.05 -0.80 9.86
C LEU A 206 2.46 -0.10 11.08
N ASN A 207 3.09 1.00 11.51
CA ASN A 207 2.57 1.81 12.61
C ASN A 207 1.22 2.43 12.23
N HIS A 208 1.06 2.95 11.00
CA HIS A 208 -0.18 3.57 10.56
C HIS A 208 -1.33 2.56 10.42
N LEU A 209 -1.08 1.41 9.82
CA LEU A 209 -2.05 0.31 9.69
C LEU A 209 -2.45 -0.22 11.06
N TYR A 210 -1.54 -0.27 12.04
CA TYR A 210 -1.90 -0.73 13.38
C TYR A 210 -2.85 0.24 14.09
N ILE A 211 -2.71 1.54 13.85
CA ILE A 211 -3.66 2.54 14.35
C ILE A 211 -5.03 2.29 13.72
N HIS A 212 -5.12 2.22 12.38
CA HIS A 212 -6.39 1.94 11.68
C HIS A 212 -7.02 0.61 12.08
N LEU A 213 -6.19 -0.40 12.32
CA LEU A 213 -6.66 -1.71 12.73
C LEU A 213 -7.29 -1.67 14.12
N MET A 214 -6.71 -0.91 15.05
CA MET A 214 -7.14 -0.91 16.46
C MET A 214 -8.09 0.23 16.84
N GLU A 215 -8.23 1.28 16.02
CA GLU A 215 -8.96 2.52 16.39
C GLU A 215 -10.44 2.29 16.75
N MET A 216 -11.08 1.28 16.17
CA MET A 216 -12.47 0.88 16.47
C MET A 216 -12.57 -0.40 17.31
N SER A 217 -11.44 -0.97 17.75
CA SER A 217 -11.42 -2.16 18.60
C SER A 217 -11.86 -1.83 20.04
N PRO A 218 -12.16 -2.82 20.89
CA PRO A 218 -12.42 -2.57 22.32
C PRO A 218 -11.16 -2.13 23.11
N TRP A 219 -9.97 -2.14 22.50
CA TRP A 219 -8.69 -1.79 23.13
C TRP A 219 -7.83 -0.88 22.23
N PRO A 220 -8.33 0.30 21.82
CA PRO A 220 -7.61 1.17 20.90
C PRO A 220 -6.27 1.65 21.48
N GLU A 221 -6.13 1.70 22.80
CA GLU A 221 -4.90 2.08 23.50
C GLU A 221 -3.70 1.18 23.21
N ILE A 222 -3.93 -0.06 22.75
CA ILE A 222 -2.85 -0.97 22.35
C ILE A 222 -2.02 -0.38 21.19
N ALA A 223 -2.63 0.42 20.32
CA ALA A 223 -1.92 1.08 19.21
C ALA A 223 -1.27 2.43 19.60
N HIS A 224 -1.41 2.90 20.84
CA HIS A 224 -0.81 4.17 21.28
C HIS A 224 0.72 4.24 21.05
N PRO A 225 1.50 3.17 21.33
CA PRO A 225 2.93 3.18 21.00
C PRO A 225 3.22 3.36 19.51
N ALA A 226 2.36 2.82 18.63
CA ALA A 226 2.52 2.98 17.18
C ALA A 226 2.24 4.42 16.74
N ALA A 227 1.21 5.06 17.29
CA ALA A 227 0.95 6.49 17.07
C ALA A 227 2.13 7.38 17.51
N ASP A 228 2.71 7.08 18.67
CA ASP A 228 3.89 7.80 19.16
C ASP A 228 5.12 7.64 18.27
N ARG A 229 5.35 6.45 17.71
CA ARG A 229 6.42 6.20 16.74
C ARG A 229 6.15 6.94 15.44
N LEU A 230 4.95 6.81 14.87
CA LEU A 230 4.58 7.40 13.59
C LEU A 230 4.79 8.92 13.57
N ARG A 231 4.39 9.63 14.64
CA ARG A 231 4.62 11.08 14.81
C ARG A 231 6.10 11.49 14.68
N ARG A 232 7.04 10.58 14.93
CA ARG A 232 8.48 10.83 14.85
C ARG A 232 9.12 10.36 13.54
N LEU A 233 8.40 9.55 12.74
CA LEU A 233 8.91 8.96 11.50
C LEU A 233 8.71 9.88 10.29
N SER A 234 7.61 10.64 10.23
CA SER A 234 7.38 11.70 9.23
C SER A 234 6.98 12.97 9.97
N ARG A 235 7.67 14.09 9.71
CA ARG A 235 7.43 15.35 10.46
C ARG A 235 6.40 16.24 9.79
N ASP A 236 6.37 16.21 8.47
CA ASP A 236 5.35 16.83 7.63
C ASP A 236 4.32 15.78 7.20
#